data_AF-A0A117KBV0-F1
#
_entry.id   AF-A0A117KBV0-F1
#
_cell.length_a   1.000
_cell.length_b   1.000
_cell.length_c   1.000
_cell.angle_alpha   90.00
_cell.angle_beta   90.00
_cell.angle_gamma   90.00
#
_symmetry.space_group_name_H-M   'P 1'
#
loop_
_entity.id
_entity.type
_entity.pdbx_description
1 polymer ?
#
loop_
_entity_poly.entity_id
_entity_poly.type
_entity_poly.pdbx_seq_one_letter_code
_entity_poly.pdbx_strand_id
1 'polypeptide(L)' 'MKKFKLLYEPSSEQFYIMLLAPGTEMLFKVDQTNPIMISRVIEHAFFKDHHERGKVVAEMEEFAKKEIEKLQDGF' A
#
# COMPACT_ATOMS: atom_id res chain seq x y z
N MET A 1 -12.45 -11.34 -1.44
CA MET A 1 -12.65 -9.94 -0.99
C MET A 1 -11.28 -9.28 -0.89
N LYS A 2 -11.12 -8.09 -1.47
CA LYS A 2 -9.89 -7.29 -1.45
C LYS A 2 -9.58 -6.86 -0.01
N LYS A 3 -8.34 -7.04 0.48
CA LYS A 3 -7.93 -6.57 1.81
C LYS A 3 -6.61 -5.82 1.75
N PHE A 4 -6.60 -4.60 2.27
CA PHE A 4 -5.39 -3.81 2.50
C PHE A 4 -4.88 -4.00 3.93
N LYS A 5 -3.57 -3.96 4.12
CA LYS A 5 -2.92 -3.98 5.42
C LYS A 5 -1.73 -3.04 5.42
N LEU A 6 -1.62 -2.22 6.47
CA LEU A 6 -0.38 -1.52 6.80
C LEU A 6 0.51 -2.48 7.60
N LEU A 7 1.78 -2.58 7.21
CA LEU A 7 2.80 -3.38 7.88
C LEU A 7 3.93 -2.46 8.30
N TYR A 8 4.51 -2.70 9.46
CA TYR A 8 5.71 -2.00 9.93
C TYR A 8 6.83 -3.02 10.08
N GLU A 9 7.98 -2.74 9.45
CA GLU A 9 9.20 -3.53 9.57
C GLU A 9 10.15 -2.84 10.57
N PRO A 10 10.30 -3.37 11.80
CA PRO A 10 11.08 -2.71 12.84
C PRO A 10 12.56 -2.59 12.51
N SER A 11 13.13 -3.56 11.77
CA SER A 11 14.57 -3.56 11.46
C SER A 11 14.98 -2.43 10.53
N SER A 12 14.06 -1.93 9.70
CA SER A 12 14.30 -0.84 8.75
C SER A 12 13.46 0.41 9.04
N GLU A 13 12.71 0.40 10.15
CA GLU A 13 11.77 1.45 10.54
C GLU A 13 10.82 1.86 9.40
N GLN A 14 10.38 0.87 8.62
CA GLN A 14 9.74 1.10 7.33
C GLN A 14 8.30 0.61 7.30
N PHE A 15 7.41 1.46 6.80
CA PHE A 15 6.03 1.09 6.51
C PHE A 15 5.86 0.51 5.11
N TYR A 16 5.01 -0.51 5.01
CA TYR A 16 4.59 -1.13 3.76
C TYR A 16 3.07 -1.28 3.72
N ILE A 17 2.52 -1.30 2.51
CA ILE A 17 1.12 -1.61 2.28
C ILE A 17 1.04 -2.87 1.47
N MET A 18 0.27 -3.81 1.97
CA MET A 18 0.01 -5.07 1.29
C MET A 18 -1.44 -5.12 0.83
N LEU A 19 -1.64 -5.47 -0.43
CA LEU A 19 -2.91 -5.88 -0.97
C LEU A 19 -2.92 -7.41 -1.14
N LEU A 20 -3.90 -8.07 -0.51
CA LEU A 20 -4.21 -9.47 -0.77
C LEU A 20 -5.64 -9.59 -1.34
N ALA A 21 -5.73 -10.17 -2.54
CA ALA A 21 -6.98 -10.62 -3.15
C ALA A 21 -6.71 -11.91 -3.97
N PRO A 22 -7.73 -12.69 -4.33
CA PRO A 22 -7.53 -13.90 -5.15
C PRO A 22 -6.78 -13.58 -6.45
N GLY A 23 -5.59 -14.16 -6.63
CA GLY A 23 -4.74 -13.91 -7.81
C GLY A 23 -4.09 -12.52 -7.86
N THR A 24 -4.10 -11.77 -6.76
CA THR A 24 -3.49 -10.44 -6.65
C THR A 24 -2.79 -10.30 -5.32
N GLU A 25 -1.48 -10.18 -5.39
CA GLU A 25 -0.62 -9.82 -4.27
C GLU A 25 0.23 -8.63 -4.69
N MET A 26 0.10 -7.54 -3.95
CA MET A 26 0.93 -6.36 -4.17
C MET A 26 1.50 -5.91 -2.84
N LEU A 27 2.76 -5.53 -2.85
CA LEU A 27 3.46 -4.94 -1.72
C LEU A 27 4.15 -3.67 -2.19
N PHE A 28 3.82 -2.57 -1.54
CA PHE A 28 4.49 -1.30 -1.76
C PHE A 28 5.11 -0.79 -0.48
N LYS A 29 6.29 -0.20 -0.60
CA LYS A 29 6.96 0.57 0.45
C LYS A 29 6.38 1.97 0.47
N VAL A 30 5.99 2.46 1.65
CA VAL A 30 5.46 3.81 1.86
C VAL A 30 6.63 4.79 2.01
N ASP A 31 6.58 5.95 1.36
CA ASP A 31 7.56 6.99 1.63
C ASP A 31 7.35 7.59 3.03
N GLN A 32 8.43 7.70 3.80
CA GLN A 32 8.37 8.17 5.19
C GLN A 32 8.10 9.68 5.30
N THR A 33 8.41 10.46 4.26
CA THR A 33 8.23 11.92 4.25
C THR A 33 6.86 12.31 3.67
N ASN A 34 6.40 11.57 2.66
CA ASN A 34 5.11 11.74 2.02
C ASN A 34 4.38 10.40 1.86
N PRO A 35 3.50 10.03 2.79
CA PRO A 35 2.82 8.73 2.81
C PRO A 35 1.99 8.40 1.56
N ILE A 36 1.66 9.39 0.73
CA ILE A 36 0.94 9.22 -0.54
C ILE A 36 1.86 8.62 -1.61
N MET A 37 3.17 8.80 -1.50
CA MET A 37 4.12 8.20 -2.43
C MET A 37 4.42 6.78 -2.00
N ILE A 38 4.12 5.82 -2.87
CA ILE A 38 4.42 4.40 -2.65
C ILE A 38 5.34 3.86 -3.75
N SER A 39 6.28 3.00 -3.38
CA SER A 39 7.24 2.39 -4.30
C SER A 39 7.10 0.88 -4.32
N ARG A 40 7.14 0.30 -5.52
CA ARG A 40 6.84 -1.12 -5.71
C ARG A 40 7.92 -2.02 -5.12
N VAL A 41 7.51 -3.03 -4.37
CA VAL A 41 8.38 -4.11 -3.87
C VAL A 41 8.02 -5.43 -4.56
N ILE A 42 6.75 -5.84 -4.46
CA ILE A 42 6.21 -7.05 -5.11
C ILE A 42 4.93 -6.67 -5.85
N GLU A 43 4.74 -7.22 -7.05
CA GLU A 43 3.51 -7.04 -7.80
C GLU A 43 3.21 -8.32 -8.60
N HIS A 44 2.48 -9.23 -7.96
CA HIS A 44 1.94 -10.44 -8.56
C HIS A 44 0.44 -10.23 -8.79
N ALA A 45 0.11 -9.62 -9.92
CA ALA A 45 -1.26 -9.29 -10.27
C ALA A 45 -1.46 -9.32 -11.78
N PHE A 46 -2.61 -9.83 -12.22
CA PHE A 46 -3.05 -9.71 -13.61
C PHE A 46 -4.07 -8.59 -13.70
N PHE A 47 -3.66 -7.45 -14.24
CA PHE A 47 -4.55 -6.34 -14.58
C PHE A 47 -4.93 -6.44 -16.06
N LYS A 48 -6.18 -6.13 -16.39
CA LYS A 48 -6.65 -6.07 -17.78
C LYS A 48 -5.95 -4.96 -18.55
N ASP A 49 -5.71 -3.83 -17.88
CA ASP A 49 -5.06 -2.67 -18.45
C ASP A 49 -4.37 -1.80 -17.37
N HIS A 50 -3.62 -0.79 -17.84
CA HIS A 50 -2.93 0.17 -16.99
C HIS A 50 -3.90 1.01 -16.13
N HIS A 51 -5.14 1.21 -16.57
CA HIS A 51 -6.11 2.03 -15.87
C HIS A 51 -6.67 1.30 -14.64
N GLU A 52 -6.92 0.00 -14.74
CA GLU A 52 -7.30 -0.87 -13.63
C GLU A 52 -6.19 -0.91 -12.56
N ARG A 53 -4.94 -1.12 -13.00
CA ARG A 53 -3.77 -1.06 -12.11
C ARG A 53 -3.70 0.30 -11.40
N GLY A 54 -3.86 1.39 -12.14
CA GLY A 54 -3.80 2.75 -11.60
C GLY A 54 -4.85 3.00 -10.51
N LYS A 55 -6.08 2.52 -10.69
CA LYS A 55 -7.12 2.60 -9.65
C LYS A 55 -6.73 1.85 -8.38
N VAL A 56 -6.19 0.64 -8.53
CA VAL A 56 -5.76 -0.17 -7.39
C VAL A 56 -4.62 0.51 -6.63
N VAL A 57 -3.65 1.07 -7.34
CA VAL A 57 -2.54 1.83 -6.75
C VAL A 57 -3.06 3.07 -6.02
N ALA A 58 -3.96 3.85 -6.62
CA ALA A 58 -4.54 5.03 -5.98
C ALA A 58 -5.30 4.69 -4.68
N GLU A 59 -6.04 3.56 -4.66
CA GLU A 59 -6.69 3.08 -3.44
C GLU A 59 -5.66 2.68 -2.36
N MET A 60 -4.52 2.12 -2.75
CA MET A 60 -3.43 1.80 -1.82
C MET A 60 -2.78 3.05 -1.25
N GLU A 61 -2.53 4.08 -2.06
CA GLU A 61 -2.01 5.38 -1.63
C GLU A 61 -2.97 6.06 -0.64
N GLU A 62 -4.27 6.06 -0.94
CA GLU A 62 -5.29 6.63 -0.03
C GLU A 62 -5.36 5.86 1.29
N PHE A 63 -5.27 4.54 1.24
CA PHE A 63 -5.21 3.70 2.44
C PHE A 63 -3.95 4.02 3.27
N ALA A 64 -2.79 4.15 2.63
CA ALA A 64 -1.52 4.52 3.27
C ALA A 64 -1.68 5.80 4.09
N LYS A 65 -2.19 6.83 3.41
CA LYS A 65 -2.35 8.15 3.99
C LYS A 65 -3.22 8.09 5.25
N LYS A 66 -4.40 7.46 5.15
CA LYS A 66 -5.33 7.35 6.27
C LYS A 66 -4.75 6.60 7.46
N GLU A 67 -4.03 5.50 7.23
CA GLU A 67 -3.46 4.72 8.33
C GLU A 67 -2.28 5.44 8.98
N ILE A 68 -1.43 6.10 8.20
CA ILE A 68 -0.30 6.89 8.74
C ILE A 68 -0.81 8.12 9.50
N GLU A 69 -1.84 8.80 9.01
CA GLU A 69 -2.47 9.93 9.72
C GLU A 69 -3.01 9.51 11.09
N LYS A 70 -3.66 8.33 11.20
CA LYS A 70 -4.10 7.79 12.51
C LYS A 70 -2.94 7.59 13.49
N LEU A 71 -1.80 7.09 13.00
CA LEU A 71 -0.60 6.89 13.82
C LEU A 71 -0.01 8.21 14.31
N GLN A 72 -0.11 9.28 13.50
CA GLN A 72 0.36 10.61 13.88
C GLN A 72 -0.59 11.29 14.88
N ASP A 73 -1.90 11.10 14.71
CA ASP A 73 -2.92 11.69 15.58
C ASP A 73 -3.16 10.88 16.87
N GLY A 74 -2.53 9.72 17.01
CA GLY A 74 -2.52 8.92 18.25
C GLY A 74 -3.83 8.18 18.58
N PHE A 75 -4.69 7.94 17.58
CA PHE A 75 -5.98 7.26 17.73
C PHE A 75 -6.00 5.84 17.16
#